data_AF-A0A699Z412-F1
#
_entry.id   AF-A0A699Z412-F1
#
_cell.length_a   1.000
_cell.length_b   1.000
_cell.length_c   1.000
_cell.angle_alpha   90.00
_cell.angle_beta   90.00
_cell.angle_gamma   90.00
#
_symmetry.space_group_name_H-M   'P 1'
#
loop_
_entity.id
_entity.type
_entity.pdbx_description
1 polymer ?
#
loop_
_entity_poly.entity_id
_entity_poly.type
_entity_poly.pdbx_seq_one_letter_code
_entity_poly.pdbx_strand_id
1 'polypeptide(L)'
;MGQQEPVEWHPTQHPVPERHDYRCAVLGPKGYKEKGKRKLDDMQALHDQDLEQAAAQMTDTLDSASKLDEAAVAQPSSKRRKGEDGGGIPVSGRTWKVSAQRAAIVMKAKTGSTWEKKIAVKASREAFVQQKKEAVTAAKEKRKAKALQRKAAMERKKANKAKSEVVQKITNSATVKKMMKSKKQRKLIKTADTN
;
A
#
# COMPACT_ATOMS: atom_id res chain seq x y z
N MET A 1 -44.42 23.44 50.26
CA MET A 1 -44.09 24.58 49.39
C MET A 1 -42.58 24.65 49.26
N GLY A 2 -42.00 23.80 48.39
CA GLY A 2 -40.55 23.82 48.14
C GLY A 2 -40.27 24.87 47.07
N GLN A 3 -39.57 25.95 47.45
CA GLN A 3 -39.12 26.95 46.48
C GLN A 3 -38.02 26.32 45.62
N GLN A 4 -38.26 26.24 44.32
CA GLN A 4 -37.22 25.87 43.35
C GLN A 4 -36.46 27.15 43.00
N GLU A 5 -35.16 27.16 43.26
CA GLU A 5 -34.29 28.26 42.87
C GLU A 5 -34.12 28.32 41.34
N PRO A 6 -33.95 29.51 40.75
CA PRO A 6 -33.79 29.66 39.32
C PRO A 6 -32.48 29.03 38.85
N VAL A 7 -32.59 28.15 37.85
CA VAL A 7 -31.44 27.54 37.18
C VAL A 7 -30.75 28.61 36.32
N GLU A 8 -29.64 29.13 36.81
CA GLU A 8 -28.81 30.10 36.11
C GLU A 8 -28.11 29.40 34.93
N TRP A 9 -28.43 29.83 33.71
CA TRP A 9 -27.85 29.24 32.50
C TRP A 9 -26.47 29.86 32.24
N HIS A 10 -25.42 29.03 32.33
CA HIS A 10 -24.09 29.41 31.89
C HIS A 10 -23.80 28.86 30.49
N PRO A 11 -23.42 29.70 29.51
CA PRO A 11 -23.05 29.25 28.18
C PRO A 11 -21.83 28.34 28.26
N THR A 12 -21.90 27.19 27.58
CA THR A 12 -20.81 26.23 27.47
C THR A 12 -19.61 26.91 26.80
N GLN A 13 -18.56 27.21 27.57
CA GLN A 13 -17.33 27.75 27.01
C GLN A 13 -16.57 26.64 26.30
N HIS A 14 -16.62 26.64 24.97
CA HIS A 14 -15.77 25.76 24.17
C HIS A 14 -14.31 26.22 24.31
N PRO A 15 -13.36 25.30 24.58
CA PRO A 15 -11.95 25.67 24.63
C PRO A 15 -11.54 26.24 23.27
N VAL A 16 -10.92 27.42 23.30
CA VAL A 16 -10.37 28.05 22.09
C VAL A 16 -9.26 27.14 21.59
N PRO A 17 -9.32 26.65 20.32
CA PRO A 17 -8.26 25.81 19.79
C PRO A 17 -6.93 26.57 19.84
N GLU A 18 -5.91 25.90 20.34
CA GLU A 18 -4.57 26.44 20.49
C GLU A 18 -4.05 26.96 19.15
N ARG A 19 -3.72 28.25 19.10
CA ARG A 19 -3.18 28.87 17.88
C ARG A 19 -1.73 28.43 17.71
N HIS A 20 -1.50 27.41 16.90
CA HIS A 20 -0.15 27.00 16.55
C HIS A 20 0.53 28.11 15.73
N ASP A 21 1.61 28.68 16.27
CA ASP A 21 2.43 29.68 15.57
C ASP A 21 3.38 28.98 14.60
N TYR A 22 3.04 29.03 13.31
CA TYR A 22 3.85 28.43 12.25
C TYR A 22 4.99 29.33 11.75
N ARG A 23 5.22 30.50 12.35
CA ARG A 23 6.32 31.40 11.93
C ARG A 23 7.70 30.80 12.18
N CYS A 24 7.81 29.88 13.14
CA CYS A 24 9.03 29.13 13.43
C CYS A 24 8.96 27.65 13.01
N ALA A 25 7.90 27.24 12.30
CA ALA A 25 7.84 25.89 11.78
C ALA A 25 8.91 25.73 10.69
N VAL A 26 9.90 24.87 10.95
CA VAL A 26 10.93 24.45 9.97
C VAL A 26 10.25 23.56 8.93
N LEU A 27 9.38 24.15 8.13
CA LEU A 27 8.88 23.56 6.90
C LEU A 27 10.07 23.65 5.94
N GLY A 28 10.64 22.48 5.62
CA GLY A 28 11.81 22.33 4.76
C GLY A 28 11.76 23.16 3.46
N PRO A 29 12.89 23.28 2.74
CA PRO A 29 13.11 24.29 1.73
C PRO A 29 11.93 24.47 0.76
N LYS A 30 11.31 25.66 0.84
CA LYS A 30 10.13 26.05 0.07
C LYS A 30 10.47 26.08 -1.42
N GLY A 31 10.09 25.03 -2.14
CA GLY A 31 10.22 24.96 -3.60
C GLY A 31 10.77 23.65 -4.17
N TYR A 32 11.29 22.74 -3.35
CA TYR A 32 11.72 21.44 -3.87
C TYR A 32 10.50 20.54 -4.06
N LYS A 33 10.08 20.33 -5.31
CA LYS A 33 9.15 19.25 -5.64
C LYS A 33 9.88 17.94 -5.41
N GLU A 34 9.73 17.35 -4.22
CA GLU A 34 10.01 15.94 -3.99
C GLU A 34 9.08 15.11 -4.88
N LYS A 35 9.45 14.97 -6.15
CA LYS A 35 8.82 14.01 -7.03
C LYS A 35 9.27 12.63 -6.57
N GLY A 36 8.47 12.02 -5.70
CA GLY A 36 8.46 10.56 -5.52
C GLY A 36 8.91 10.02 -4.17
N LYS A 37 9.47 10.82 -3.25
CA LYS A 37 9.89 10.30 -1.93
C LYS A 37 8.72 10.02 -1.00
N ARG A 38 7.76 10.95 -0.88
CA ARG A 38 6.60 10.80 0.02
C ARG A 38 5.83 9.49 -0.16
N LYS A 39 5.63 9.02 -1.40
CA LYS A 39 4.92 7.75 -1.63
C LYS A 39 5.73 6.51 -1.23
N LEU A 40 7.06 6.60 -1.36
CA LEU A 40 7.95 5.53 -0.92
C LEU A 40 8.01 5.53 0.62
N ASP A 41 8.18 6.70 1.22
CA ASP A 41 8.24 6.88 2.67
C ASP A 41 6.91 6.49 3.35
N ASP A 42 5.76 6.85 2.77
CA ASP A 42 4.42 6.45 3.25
C ASP A 42 4.23 4.92 3.16
N MET A 43 4.73 4.28 2.10
CA MET A 43 4.69 2.82 1.94
C MET A 43 5.63 2.10 2.91
N GLN A 44 6.80 2.69 3.17
CA GLN A 44 7.78 2.16 4.12
C GLN A 44 7.27 2.28 5.55
N ALA A 45 6.68 3.42 5.91
CA ALA A 45 6.06 3.62 7.22
C ALA A 45 4.89 2.65 7.49
N LEU A 46 4.08 2.34 6.48
CA LEU A 46 3.05 1.31 6.60
C LEU A 46 3.64 -0.09 6.80
N HIS A 47 4.72 -0.42 6.08
CA HIS A 47 5.38 -1.71 6.24
C HIS A 47 6.04 -1.86 7.62
N ASP A 48 6.64 -0.79 8.12
CA ASP A 48 7.26 -0.76 9.45
C ASP A 48 6.19 -0.86 10.56
N GLN A 49 5.03 -0.22 10.39
CA GLN A 49 3.89 -0.40 11.30
C GLN A 49 3.34 -1.84 11.30
N ASP A 50 3.23 -2.47 10.13
CA ASP A 50 2.78 -3.86 10.03
C ASP A 50 3.79 -4.82 10.70
N LEU A 51 5.09 -4.56 10.57
CA LEU A 51 6.15 -5.31 11.23
C LEU A 51 6.12 -5.13 12.75
N GLU A 52 5.92 -3.91 13.25
CA GLU A 52 5.78 -3.63 14.68
C GLU A 52 4.52 -4.28 15.27
N GLN A 53 3.39 -4.23 14.56
CA GLN A 53 2.16 -4.89 14.99
C GLN A 53 2.31 -6.42 15.00
N ALA A 54 2.99 -7.00 14.01
CA ALA A 54 3.28 -8.43 13.99
C ALA A 54 4.24 -8.84 15.12
N ALA A 55 5.25 -8.02 15.42
CA ALA A 55 6.16 -8.23 16.55
C ALA A 55 5.43 -8.15 17.90
N ALA A 56 4.54 -7.17 18.08
CA ALA A 56 3.72 -7.03 19.28
C ALA A 56 2.76 -8.22 19.48
N GLN A 57 2.17 -8.74 18.40
CA GLN A 57 1.34 -9.96 18.46
C GLN A 57 2.17 -11.22 18.81
N MET A 58 3.44 -11.28 18.40
CA MET A 58 4.34 -12.37 18.79
C MET A 58 4.79 -12.29 20.27
N THR A 59 4.95 -11.09 20.83
CA THR A 59 5.30 -10.96 22.26
C THR A 59 4.10 -11.27 23.16
N ASP A 60 2.89 -10.88 22.78
CA ASP A 60 1.67 -11.15 23.55
C ASP A 60 1.29 -12.65 23.54
N THR A 61 1.62 -13.36 22.46
CA THR A 61 1.49 -14.83 22.40
C THR A 61 2.57 -15.56 23.19
N LEU A 62 3.77 -14.99 23.34
CA LEU A 62 4.83 -15.55 24.18
C LEU A 62 4.57 -15.32 25.68
N ASP A 63 4.00 -14.17 26.07
CA ASP A 63 3.60 -13.90 27.47
C ASP A 63 2.32 -14.63 27.88
N SER A 64 1.42 -14.91 26.94
CA SER A 64 0.25 -15.78 27.20
C SER A 64 0.61 -17.27 27.24
N ALA A 65 1.68 -17.68 26.55
CA ALA A 65 2.21 -19.04 26.63
C ALA A 65 3.00 -19.28 27.93
N SER A 66 3.77 -18.29 28.40
CA SER A 66 4.53 -18.40 29.66
C SER A 66 3.63 -18.51 30.90
N LYS A 67 2.41 -17.97 30.84
CA LYS A 67 1.43 -18.01 31.96
C LYS A 67 0.66 -19.33 32.11
N LEU A 68 0.78 -20.26 31.17
CA LEU A 68 0.19 -21.61 31.26
C LEU A 68 1.21 -22.70 31.64
N ASP A 69 2.50 -22.38 31.65
CA ASP A 69 3.57 -23.31 32.09
C ASP A 69 4.03 -23.06 33.54
N GLU A 70 3.55 -22.00 34.19
CA GLU A 70 3.88 -21.65 35.58
C GLU A 70 2.99 -22.34 36.63
N ALA A 71 2.53 -23.57 36.32
CA ALA A 71 1.92 -24.50 37.26
C ALA A 71 2.59 -25.89 37.27
N ALA A 72 3.76 -26.05 36.63
CA ALA A 72 4.41 -27.36 36.48
C ALA A 72 5.95 -27.37 36.71
N VAL A 73 6.52 -26.42 37.46
CA VAL A 73 7.94 -26.50 37.88
C VAL A 73 8.04 -27.01 39.32
N ALA A 74 7.62 -28.26 39.53
CA ALA A 74 8.12 -29.07 40.62
C ALA A 74 9.53 -29.56 40.22
N GLN A 75 10.55 -29.04 40.90
CA GLN A 75 11.96 -29.41 40.75
C GLN A 75 12.14 -30.95 40.82
N PRO A 76 12.60 -31.64 39.76
CA PRO A 76 13.04 -33.02 39.91
C PRO A 76 14.40 -33.01 40.61
N SER A 77 14.40 -33.49 41.86
CA SER A 77 15.59 -33.82 42.64
C SER A 77 16.67 -34.47 41.77
N SER A 78 17.91 -34.04 41.95
CA SER A 78 19.11 -34.48 41.23
C SER A 78 19.31 -36.00 41.23
N LYS A 79 18.64 -36.71 40.33
CA LYS A 79 18.97 -38.08 39.93
C LYS A 79 19.69 -38.02 38.60
N ARG A 80 20.91 -38.57 38.59
CA ARG A 80 21.82 -38.66 37.45
C ARG A 80 21.07 -39.15 36.21
N ARG A 81 20.90 -38.30 35.20
CA ARG A 81 20.32 -38.70 33.92
C ARG A 81 21.29 -39.64 33.21
N LYS A 82 20.83 -40.85 32.90
CA LYS A 82 21.57 -41.79 32.07
C LYS A 82 21.46 -41.31 30.62
N GLY A 83 22.60 -41.07 29.96
CA GLY A 83 22.64 -40.55 28.59
C GLY A 83 21.94 -41.52 27.64
N GLU A 84 20.99 -41.01 26.86
CA GLU A 84 20.10 -41.81 26.00
C GLU A 84 20.77 -42.23 24.68
N ASP A 85 21.97 -41.73 24.38
CA ASP A 85 22.69 -42.04 23.14
C ASP A 85 24.12 -42.51 23.43
N GLY A 86 24.29 -43.71 23.99
CA GLY A 86 25.52 -44.52 23.95
C GLY A 86 26.84 -43.92 24.48
N GLY A 87 26.87 -42.65 24.87
CA GLY A 87 28.01 -41.88 25.30
C GLY A 87 27.71 -41.20 26.63
N GLY A 88 28.63 -41.31 27.58
CA GLY A 88 28.51 -40.65 28.87
C GLY A 88 28.37 -39.14 28.71
N ILE A 89 27.63 -38.50 29.63
CA ILE A 89 27.57 -37.04 29.73
C ILE A 89 28.93 -36.57 30.27
N PRO A 90 29.63 -35.64 29.59
CA PRO A 90 30.91 -35.14 30.09
C PRO A 90 30.71 -34.34 31.37
N VAL A 91 31.72 -34.36 32.24
CA VAL A 91 31.70 -33.72 33.58
C VAL A 91 31.38 -32.22 33.52
N SER A 92 31.71 -31.56 32.41
CA SER A 92 31.41 -30.15 32.16
C SER A 92 29.92 -29.85 31.90
N GLY A 93 29.07 -30.87 31.80
CA GLY A 93 27.64 -30.72 31.49
C GLY A 93 27.34 -30.29 30.05
N ARG A 94 28.37 -30.04 29.24
CA ARG A 94 28.21 -29.59 27.85
C ARG A 94 28.33 -30.75 26.89
N THR A 95 27.22 -31.10 26.24
CA THR A 95 27.15 -32.17 25.24
C THR A 95 28.08 -31.90 24.07
N TRP A 96 28.78 -32.94 23.58
CA TRP A 96 29.61 -32.83 22.38
C TRP A 96 28.79 -32.45 21.14
N LYS A 97 29.41 -31.75 20.19
CA LYS A 97 28.76 -31.34 18.94
C LYS A 97 28.49 -32.58 18.10
N VAL A 98 27.22 -32.97 17.97
CA VAL A 98 26.81 -34.08 17.10
C VAL A 98 27.02 -33.68 15.63
N SER A 99 27.45 -34.63 14.80
CA SER A 99 27.61 -34.39 13.37
C SER A 99 26.26 -34.04 12.73
N ALA A 100 26.22 -32.92 12.00
CA ALA A 100 25.01 -32.52 11.30
C ALA A 100 24.65 -33.56 10.22
N GLN A 101 23.39 -33.97 10.17
CA GLN A 101 22.93 -34.86 9.11
C GLN A 101 23.11 -34.21 7.74
N ARG A 102 23.54 -35.00 6.74
CA ARG A 102 23.73 -34.51 5.37
C ARG A 102 22.38 -34.04 4.80
N ALA A 103 22.33 -32.85 4.20
CA ALA A 103 21.10 -32.24 3.68
C ALA A 103 20.32 -33.15 2.70
N ALA A 104 21.03 -34.00 1.94
CA ALA A 104 20.41 -34.98 1.07
C ALA A 104 19.52 -36.01 1.79
N ILE A 105 19.80 -36.34 3.06
CA ILE A 105 18.99 -37.28 3.87
C ILE A 105 17.69 -36.59 4.31
N VAL A 106 17.79 -35.33 4.76
CA VAL A 106 16.65 -34.51 5.17
C VAL A 106 15.72 -34.22 3.99
N MET A 107 16.27 -33.96 2.80
CA MET A 107 15.48 -33.70 1.59
C MET A 107 14.82 -34.95 1.00
N LYS A 108 15.43 -36.13 1.14
CA LYS A 108 14.89 -37.40 0.63
C LYS A 108 13.76 -37.98 1.48
N ALA A 109 13.61 -37.58 2.75
CA ALA A 109 12.59 -38.14 3.66
C ALA A 109 11.12 -37.88 3.23
N LYS A 110 10.87 -37.04 2.20
CA LYS A 110 9.53 -36.75 1.68
C LYS A 110 9.29 -37.29 0.26
N THR A 111 9.75 -38.50 -0.03
CA THR A 111 9.40 -39.18 -1.29
C THR A 111 8.02 -39.83 -1.18
N GLY A 112 6.99 -39.11 -1.66
CA GLY A 112 5.70 -39.70 -2.04
C GLY A 112 4.49 -39.02 -1.41
N SER A 113 4.07 -37.88 -1.96
CA SER A 113 2.70 -37.40 -1.71
C SER A 113 1.70 -38.42 -2.27
N THR A 114 0.68 -38.79 -1.50
CA THR A 114 -0.42 -39.63 -1.99
C THR A 114 -1.09 -38.96 -3.20
N TRP A 115 -1.69 -39.78 -4.08
CA TRP A 115 -2.36 -39.29 -5.29
C TRP A 115 -3.40 -38.19 -5.00
N GLU A 116 -4.17 -38.37 -3.93
CA GLU A 116 -5.14 -37.39 -3.43
C GLU A 116 -4.51 -36.04 -3.11
N LYS A 117 -3.34 -36.03 -2.44
CA LYS A 117 -2.61 -34.78 -2.15
C LYS A 117 -2.13 -34.10 -3.43
N LYS A 118 -1.76 -34.87 -4.46
CA LYS A 118 -1.38 -34.31 -5.78
C LYS A 118 -2.58 -33.67 -6.49
N ILE A 119 -3.76 -34.31 -6.43
CA ILE A 119 -5.01 -33.74 -6.98
C ILE A 119 -5.37 -32.46 -6.23
N ALA A 120 -5.34 -32.46 -4.90
CA ALA A 120 -5.65 -31.28 -4.10
C ALA A 120 -4.73 -30.09 -4.42
N VAL A 121 -3.43 -30.33 -4.56
CA VAL A 121 -2.45 -29.30 -4.96
C VAL A 121 -2.68 -28.82 -6.40
N LYS A 122 -3.08 -29.72 -7.31
CA LYS A 122 -3.41 -29.33 -8.68
C LYS A 122 -4.66 -28.44 -8.71
N ALA A 123 -5.71 -28.80 -7.98
CA ALA A 123 -6.94 -28.01 -7.88
C ALA A 123 -6.67 -26.63 -7.26
N SER A 124 -5.89 -26.56 -6.18
CA SER A 124 -5.54 -25.27 -5.56
C SER A 124 -4.69 -24.39 -6.48
N ARG A 125 -3.75 -24.99 -7.23
CA ARG A 125 -2.96 -24.27 -8.24
C ARG A 125 -3.84 -23.73 -9.37
N GLU A 126 -4.78 -24.51 -9.86
CA GLU A 126 -5.70 -24.10 -10.92
C GLU A 126 -6.60 -22.94 -10.46
N ALA A 127 -7.17 -23.04 -9.26
CA ALA A 127 -7.97 -21.98 -8.65
C ALA A 127 -7.15 -20.68 -8.51
N PHE A 128 -5.91 -20.77 -8.00
CA PHE A 128 -5.03 -19.61 -7.88
C PHE A 128 -4.71 -18.96 -9.24
N VAL A 129 -4.45 -19.78 -10.27
CA VAL A 129 -4.18 -19.27 -11.62
C VAL A 129 -5.41 -18.59 -12.21
N GLN A 130 -6.61 -19.12 -11.99
CA GLN A 130 -7.87 -18.52 -12.43
C GLN A 130 -8.10 -17.16 -11.76
N GLN A 131 -8.01 -17.09 -10.43
CA GLN A 131 -8.13 -15.84 -9.68
C GLN A 131 -7.11 -14.79 -10.14
N LYS A 132 -5.86 -15.21 -10.38
CA LYS A 132 -4.82 -14.31 -10.90
C LYS A 132 -5.18 -13.78 -12.29
N LYS A 133 -5.69 -14.63 -13.19
CA LYS A 133 -6.12 -14.21 -14.52
C LYS A 133 -7.27 -13.20 -14.43
N GLU A 134 -8.27 -13.47 -13.61
CA GLU A 134 -9.43 -12.59 -13.38
C GLU A 134 -9.02 -11.22 -12.81
N ALA A 135 -8.10 -11.20 -11.83
CA ALA A 135 -7.58 -9.96 -11.28
C ALA A 135 -6.86 -9.12 -12.36
N VAL A 136 -6.06 -9.77 -13.20
CA VAL A 136 -5.33 -9.10 -14.29
C VAL A 136 -6.27 -8.61 -15.40
N THR A 137 -7.29 -9.39 -15.78
CA THR A 137 -8.27 -8.97 -16.78
C THR A 137 -9.08 -7.78 -16.27
N ALA A 138 -9.58 -7.83 -15.04
CA ALA A 138 -10.29 -6.72 -14.40
C ALA A 138 -9.44 -5.44 -14.33
N ALA A 139 -8.15 -5.55 -13.99
CA ALA A 139 -7.24 -4.40 -13.99
C ALA A 139 -7.03 -3.81 -15.39
N LYS A 140 -6.86 -4.67 -16.41
CA LYS A 140 -6.72 -4.26 -17.81
C LYS A 140 -7.99 -3.59 -18.33
N GLU A 141 -9.16 -4.11 -18.01
CA GLU A 141 -10.45 -3.56 -18.39
C GLU A 141 -10.68 -2.18 -17.75
N LYS A 142 -10.42 -2.03 -16.45
CA LYS A 142 -10.46 -0.73 -15.76
C LYS A 142 -9.53 0.29 -16.43
N ARG A 143 -8.32 -0.11 -16.83
CA ARG A 143 -7.37 0.77 -17.54
C ARG A 143 -7.89 1.16 -18.93
N LYS A 144 -8.42 0.19 -19.70
CA LYS A 144 -9.02 0.44 -21.02
C LYS A 144 -10.21 1.38 -20.91
N ALA A 145 -11.12 1.16 -19.98
CA ALA A 145 -12.27 2.02 -19.73
C ALA A 145 -11.86 3.47 -19.42
N LYS A 146 -10.88 3.67 -18.52
CA LYS A 146 -10.33 5.01 -18.23
C LYS A 146 -9.69 5.65 -19.46
N ALA A 147 -8.98 4.90 -20.28
CA ALA A 147 -8.38 5.41 -21.51
C ALA A 147 -9.46 5.84 -22.53
N LEU A 148 -10.52 5.05 -22.69
CA LEU A 148 -11.65 5.38 -23.56
C LEU A 148 -12.38 6.62 -23.08
N GLN A 149 -12.66 6.74 -21.78
CA GLN A 149 -13.26 7.94 -21.20
C GLN A 149 -12.41 9.19 -21.46
N ARG A 150 -11.08 9.09 -21.33
CA ARG A 150 -10.16 10.20 -21.64
C ARG A 150 -10.20 10.58 -23.13
N LYS A 151 -10.20 9.59 -24.03
CA LYS A 151 -10.32 9.83 -25.48
C LYS A 151 -11.64 10.54 -25.81
N ALA A 152 -12.76 10.01 -25.33
CA ALA A 152 -14.08 10.61 -25.54
C ALA A 152 -14.18 12.03 -24.96
N ALA A 153 -13.58 12.28 -23.78
CA ALA A 153 -13.52 13.62 -23.20
C ALA A 153 -12.67 14.59 -24.03
N MET A 154 -11.53 14.14 -24.57
CA MET A 154 -10.71 14.95 -25.47
C MET A 154 -11.43 15.25 -26.78
N GLU A 155 -12.11 14.26 -27.37
CA GLU A 155 -12.91 14.44 -28.59
C GLU A 155 -14.06 15.41 -28.35
N ARG A 156 -14.79 15.28 -27.23
CA ARG A 156 -15.83 16.24 -26.84
C ARG A 156 -15.26 17.64 -26.66
N LYS A 157 -14.10 17.79 -26.03
CA LYS A 157 -13.43 19.10 -25.88
C LYS A 157 -13.01 19.67 -27.24
N LYS A 158 -12.47 18.86 -28.15
CA LYS A 158 -12.12 19.28 -29.51
C LYS A 158 -13.36 19.70 -30.30
N ALA A 159 -14.44 18.92 -30.23
CA ALA A 159 -15.71 19.23 -30.88
C ALA A 159 -16.34 20.51 -30.31
N ASN A 160 -16.33 20.68 -28.99
CA ASN A 160 -16.82 21.91 -28.35
C ASN A 160 -15.96 23.11 -28.73
N LYS A 161 -14.64 22.96 -28.79
CA LYS A 161 -13.72 24.00 -29.26
C LYS A 161 -14.07 24.40 -30.70
N ALA A 162 -14.20 23.42 -31.60
CA ALA A 162 -14.58 23.65 -33.00
C ALA A 162 -15.97 24.30 -33.15
N LYS A 163 -16.95 23.94 -32.29
CA LYS A 163 -18.27 24.59 -32.26
C LYS A 163 -18.23 26.01 -31.68
N SER A 164 -17.39 26.24 -30.66
CA SER A 164 -17.23 27.55 -30.02
C SER A 164 -16.39 28.53 -30.85
N GLU A 165 -15.57 28.02 -31.77
CA GLU A 165 -14.88 28.81 -32.79
C GLU A 165 -15.92 29.28 -33.83
N VAL A 166 -16.70 30.30 -33.46
CA VAL A 166 -17.58 31.04 -34.38
C VAL A 166 -16.71 31.89 -35.30
N VAL A 167 -16.01 31.24 -36.23
CA VAL A 167 -15.09 31.89 -37.19
C VAL A 167 -15.33 31.30 -38.57
N GLN A 168 -15.44 32.16 -39.58
CA GLN A 168 -15.51 31.73 -40.96
C GLN A 168 -14.11 31.29 -41.43
N LYS A 169 -13.98 30.04 -41.87
CA LYS A 169 -12.73 29.54 -42.46
C LYS A 169 -12.52 30.19 -43.82
N ILE A 170 -11.50 31.05 -43.94
CA ILE A 170 -11.13 31.70 -45.21
C ILE A 170 -10.17 30.76 -45.95
N THR A 171 -10.66 30.05 -46.96
CA THR A 171 -9.87 29.07 -47.74
C THR A 171 -9.07 29.71 -48.88
N ASN A 172 -9.52 30.85 -49.42
CA ASN A 172 -8.88 31.49 -50.56
C ASN A 172 -7.67 32.35 -50.13
N SER A 173 -6.47 31.96 -50.55
CA SER A 173 -5.22 32.65 -50.23
C SER A 173 -5.15 34.10 -50.71
N ALA A 174 -5.81 34.44 -51.83
CA ALA A 174 -5.87 35.80 -52.34
C ALA A 174 -6.67 36.72 -51.41
N THR A 175 -7.75 36.21 -50.82
CA THR A 175 -8.58 36.98 -49.88
C THR A 175 -7.86 37.23 -48.55
N VAL A 176 -7.14 36.23 -48.02
CA VAL A 176 -6.28 36.38 -46.84
C VAL A 176 -5.20 37.44 -47.09
N LYS A 177 -4.52 37.39 -48.24
CA LYS A 177 -3.52 38.39 -48.63
C LYS A 177 -4.11 39.80 -48.70
N LYS A 178 -5.32 39.98 -49.24
CA LYS A 178 -6.01 41.29 -49.27
C LYS A 178 -6.31 41.80 -47.87
N MET A 179 -6.85 40.96 -46.99
CA MET A 179 -7.18 41.34 -45.62
C MET A 179 -5.93 41.63 -44.76
N MET A 180 -4.82 40.93 -44.99
CA MET A 180 -3.54 41.17 -44.30
C MET A 180 -2.96 42.56 -44.57
N LYS A 181 -3.21 43.12 -45.76
CA LYS A 181 -2.77 44.48 -46.14
C LYS A 181 -3.46 45.57 -45.31
N SER A 182 -4.71 45.35 -44.87
CA SER A 182 -5.46 46.33 -44.06
C SER A 182 -5.25 46.13 -42.55
N LYS A 183 -4.92 47.21 -41.82
CA LYS A 183 -4.65 47.17 -40.36
C LYS A 183 -5.86 46.73 -39.54
N LYS A 184 -7.09 47.10 -39.96
CA LYS A 184 -8.32 46.71 -39.25
C LYS A 184 -8.69 45.25 -39.52
N GLN A 185 -8.61 44.82 -40.78
CA GLN A 185 -8.96 43.45 -41.19
C GLN A 185 -7.93 42.41 -40.72
N ARG A 186 -6.64 42.77 -40.67
CA ARG A 186 -5.60 41.89 -40.12
C ARG A 186 -5.86 41.51 -38.65
N LYS A 187 -6.44 42.40 -37.84
CA LYS A 187 -6.79 42.11 -36.43
C LYS A 187 -7.94 41.11 -36.29
N LEU A 188 -8.79 40.97 -37.32
CA LEU A 188 -9.93 40.04 -37.34
C LEU A 188 -9.50 38.61 -37.71
N ILE A 189 -8.35 38.47 -38.38
CA ILE A 189 -7.82 37.15 -38.77
C ILE A 189 -7.00 36.59 -37.62
N LYS A 190 -7.31 35.36 -37.21
CA LYS A 190 -6.47 34.55 -36.32
C LYS A 190 -5.82 33.46 -37.15
N THR A 191 -4.49 33.42 -37.16
CA THR A 191 -3.73 32.29 -37.71
C THR A 191 -3.84 31.13 -36.73
N ALA A 192 -4.52 30.07 -37.14
CA ALA A 192 -4.43 28.78 -36.47
C ALA A 192 -3.48 27.92 -37.31
N ASP A 193 -2.40 27.43 -36.69
CA ASP A 193 -1.52 26.47 -37.34
C ASP A 193 -2.28 25.15 -37.50
N THR A 194 -2.84 24.95 -38.69
CA THR A 194 -3.37 23.66 -39.12
C THR A 194 -2.21 22.85 -39.69
N ASN A 195 -1.57 22.04 -38.85
CA ASN A 195 -0.72 20.92 -39.28
C ASN A 195 -1.55 19.67 -39.50
#